data_AF-A0A2N6E1F6-F1
#
_entry.id   AF-A0A2N6E1F6-F1
#
_cell.length_a   1.000
_cell.length_b   1.000
_cell.length_c   1.000
_cell.angle_alpha   90.00
_cell.angle_beta   90.00
_cell.angle_gamma   90.00
#
_symmetry.space_group_name_H-M   'P 1'
#
loop_
_entity.id
_entity.type
_entity.pdbx_description
1 polymer ?
#
loop_
_entity_poly.entity_id
_entity_poly.type
_entity_poly.pdbx_seq_one_letter_code
_entity_poly.pdbx_strand_id
1 'polypeptide(L)'
;MKKFNQLFFAGLAFCLVLMALSACKTTMTGAQSADSGLVPDQASTGDPPLIPHEVEASDGGEECLGCHEDGEDAPKIPDWHAALTDCRQCHVPYVESSAIFKTPY
;
A
#
# COMPACT_ATOMS: atom_id res chain seq x y z
N MET A 1 36.63 49.08 -32.49
CA MET A 1 35.72 49.15 -31.31
C MET A 1 34.30 48.61 -31.58
N LYS A 2 34.09 47.66 -32.51
CA LYS A 2 32.74 47.09 -32.80
C LYS A 2 32.52 45.66 -32.30
N LYS A 3 33.59 44.90 -32.02
CA LYS A 3 33.52 43.48 -31.60
C LYS A 3 33.26 43.28 -30.10
N PHE A 4 33.57 44.27 -29.25
CA PHE A 4 33.38 44.17 -27.80
C PHE A 4 31.90 44.29 -27.39
N ASN A 5 31.09 45.03 -28.16
CA ASN A 5 29.68 45.22 -27.86
C ASN A 5 28.82 44.00 -28.27
N GLN A 6 29.21 43.24 -29.29
CA GLN A 6 28.45 42.05 -29.71
C GLN A 6 28.57 40.87 -28.74
N LEU A 7 29.69 40.75 -28.03
CA LEU A 7 29.86 39.73 -26.99
C LEU A 7 29.05 40.05 -25.72
N PHE A 8 28.82 41.33 -25.43
CA PHE A 8 28.00 41.77 -24.29
C PHE A 8 26.49 41.55 -24.53
N PHE A 9 26.00 41.85 -25.74
CA PHE A 9 24.58 41.63 -26.09
C PHE A 9 24.22 40.14 -26.20
N ALA A 10 25.15 39.27 -26.61
CA ALA A 10 24.91 37.83 -26.68
C ALA A 10 24.85 37.15 -25.30
N GLY A 11 25.58 37.67 -24.30
CA GLY A 11 25.57 37.13 -22.93
C GLY A 11 24.27 37.43 -22.16
N LEU A 12 23.67 38.61 -22.36
CA LEU A 12 22.45 39.01 -21.68
C LEU A 12 21.22 38.21 -22.17
N ALA A 13 21.19 37.83 -23.46
CA ALA A 13 20.15 36.99 -24.02
C ALA A 13 20.19 35.55 -23.49
N PHE A 14 21.39 35.02 -23.20
CA PHE A 14 21.55 33.67 -22.63
C PHE A 14 21.12 33.58 -21.16
N CYS A 15 21.35 34.63 -20.37
CA CYS A 15 20.89 34.70 -18.97
C CYS A 15 19.35 34.79 -18.84
N LEU A 16 18.66 35.45 -19.76
CA LEU A 16 17.20 35.57 -19.72
C LEU A 16 16.47 34.25 -20.06
N VAL A 17 17.06 33.42 -20.91
CA VAL A 17 16.48 32.10 -21.27
C VAL A 17 16.60 31.10 -20.12
N LEU A 18 17.65 31.17 -19.31
CA LEU A 18 17.84 30.27 -18.15
C LEU A 18 16.88 30.58 -16.98
N MET A 19 16.45 31.83 -16.81
CA MET A 19 15.49 32.22 -15.75
C MET A 19 14.04 31.76 -16.04
N ALA A 20 13.68 31.48 -17.30
CA ALA A 20 12.32 31.10 -17.67
C ALA A 20 11.97 29.62 -17.42
N LEU A 21 12.95 28.76 -17.17
CA LEU A 21 12.76 27.32 -16.94
C LEU A 21 12.44 26.97 -15.47
N SER A 22 12.44 27.93 -14.55
CA SER A 22 12.28 27.68 -13.10
C SER A 22 10.87 27.95 -12.54
N ALA A 23 9.85 28.10 -13.40
CA ALA A 23 8.50 28.51 -12.99
C ALA A 23 7.42 27.41 -13.04
N CYS A 24 7.79 26.13 -13.03
CA CYS A 24 6.85 25.04 -12.76
C CYS A 24 7.21 24.37 -11.42
N LYS A 25 7.01 25.09 -10.31
CA LYS A 25 6.73 24.41 -9.04
C LYS A 25 5.25 24.08 -9.05
N THR A 26 4.92 22.89 -9.57
CA THR A 26 3.63 22.26 -9.36
C THR A 26 3.38 22.20 -7.87
N THR A 27 2.44 23.01 -7.39
CA THR A 27 1.80 22.84 -6.09
C THR A 27 1.09 21.49 -6.16
N MET A 28 1.76 20.42 -5.74
CA MET A 28 1.08 19.20 -5.35
C MET A 28 0.39 19.50 -4.02
N THR A 29 -0.74 20.19 -4.08
CA THR A 29 -1.80 19.93 -3.11
C THR A 29 -2.24 18.51 -3.45
N GLY A 30 -1.62 17.53 -2.79
CA GLY A 30 -2.20 16.22 -2.66
C GLY A 30 -3.54 16.44 -1.99
N ALA A 31 -4.60 16.52 -2.81
CA ALA A 31 -5.90 16.12 -2.36
C ALA A 31 -5.69 14.66 -1.94
N GLN A 32 -5.54 14.45 -0.63
CA GLN A 32 -5.79 13.16 -0.03
C GLN A 32 -7.28 12.92 -0.26
N SER A 33 -7.61 12.43 -1.46
CA SER A 33 -8.84 11.69 -1.65
C SER A 33 -8.72 10.54 -0.66
N ALA A 34 -9.44 10.67 0.45
CA ALA A 34 -9.84 9.53 1.24
C ALA A 34 -10.78 8.71 0.33
N ASP A 35 -10.21 8.02 -0.65
CA ASP A 35 -10.86 6.86 -1.20
C ASP A 35 -10.70 5.80 -0.12
N SER A 36 -11.73 5.65 0.69
CA SER A 36 -11.87 4.54 1.63
C SER A 36 -12.08 3.23 0.84
N GLY A 37 -11.15 2.94 -0.07
CA GLY A 37 -11.15 1.75 -0.90
C GLY A 37 -10.89 0.55 0.00
N LEU A 38 -11.96 -0.03 0.54
CA LEU A 38 -12.00 -1.32 1.24
C LEU A 38 -10.79 -1.60 2.15
N VAL A 39 -10.19 -0.57 2.75
CA VAL A 39 -9.30 -0.75 3.90
C VAL A 39 -10.29 -0.97 5.03
N PRO A 40 -10.48 -2.22 5.49
CA PRO A 40 -11.22 -2.40 6.72
C PRO A 40 -10.60 -1.48 7.77
N ASP A 41 -11.45 -0.78 8.51
CA ASP A 41 -11.03 -0.18 9.78
C ASP A 41 -10.23 -1.25 10.55
N GLN A 42 -9.25 -0.90 11.35
CA GLN A 42 -8.47 -1.91 12.12
C GLN A 42 -9.39 -2.75 13.03
N ALA A 43 -10.65 -2.34 13.19
CA ALA A 43 -11.76 -3.03 13.86
C ALA A 43 -12.68 -3.88 12.93
N SER A 44 -12.50 -3.86 11.61
CA SER A 44 -13.29 -4.61 10.62
C SER A 44 -12.46 -5.73 10.01
N THR A 45 -12.11 -6.77 10.76
CA THR A 45 -11.28 -7.89 10.28
C THR A 45 -11.84 -8.70 9.11
N GLY A 46 -13.04 -8.39 8.60
CA GLY A 46 -13.80 -9.26 7.70
C GLY A 46 -14.31 -10.49 8.46
N ASP A 47 -15.38 -11.09 7.95
CA ASP A 47 -15.87 -12.38 8.40
C ASP A 47 -15.71 -13.37 7.23
N PRO A 48 -14.85 -14.38 7.32
CA PRO A 48 -13.92 -14.72 8.41
C PRO A 48 -12.73 -13.75 8.51
N PRO A 49 -12.08 -13.62 9.69
CA PRO A 49 -10.93 -12.73 9.85
C PRO A 49 -9.75 -13.13 8.98
N LEU A 50 -9.06 -12.14 8.41
CA LEU A 50 -7.83 -12.36 7.66
C LEU A 50 -6.68 -12.82 8.57
N ILE A 51 -5.78 -13.64 8.05
CA ILE A 51 -4.58 -14.10 8.76
C ILE A 51 -3.52 -12.98 8.69
N PRO A 52 -3.12 -12.37 9.82
CA PRO A 52 -2.24 -11.19 9.83
C PRO A 52 -0.75 -11.55 9.85
N HIS A 53 -0.40 -12.83 9.69
CA HIS A 53 0.96 -13.34 9.68
C HIS A 53 1.18 -14.30 8.50
N GLU A 54 2.44 -14.62 8.24
CA GLU A 54 2.81 -15.59 7.21
C GLU A 54 2.33 -16.99 7.59
N VAL A 55 1.86 -17.73 6.58
CA VAL A 55 1.48 -19.15 6.66
C VAL A 55 1.92 -19.82 5.36
N GLU A 56 2.38 -21.06 5.46
CA GLU A 56 2.78 -21.83 4.30
C GLU A 56 1.58 -22.42 3.58
N ALA A 57 1.75 -22.72 2.29
CA ALA A 57 0.68 -23.34 1.50
C ALA A 57 0.27 -24.72 2.01
N SER A 58 1.17 -25.41 2.72
CA SER A 58 0.96 -26.72 3.33
C SER A 58 0.32 -26.67 4.72
N ASP A 59 0.27 -25.50 5.37
CA ASP A 59 -0.26 -25.40 6.74
C ASP A 59 -1.75 -25.74 6.74
N GLY A 60 -2.12 -26.66 7.64
CA GLY A 60 -3.48 -27.12 7.89
C GLY A 60 -3.90 -26.88 9.34
N GLY A 61 -4.95 -27.57 9.79
CA GLY A 61 -5.53 -27.35 11.12
C GLY A 61 -4.55 -27.59 12.28
N GLU A 62 -3.70 -28.62 12.20
CA GLU A 62 -2.77 -28.97 13.28
C GLU A 62 -1.71 -27.89 13.50
N GLU A 63 -1.15 -27.34 12.42
CA GLU A 63 -0.18 -26.23 12.49
C GLU A 63 -0.84 -24.96 13.05
N CYS A 64 -2.10 -24.69 12.69
CA CYS A 64 -2.84 -23.55 13.21
C CYS A 64 -3.15 -23.69 14.71
N LEU A 65 -3.57 -24.88 15.14
CA LEU A 65 -3.94 -25.17 16.52
C LEU A 65 -2.75 -25.04 17.49
N GLY A 66 -1.53 -25.21 17.01
CA GLY A 66 -0.32 -25.04 17.82
C GLY A 66 -0.26 -23.71 18.59
N CYS A 67 -0.87 -22.64 18.08
CA CYS A 67 -0.99 -21.36 18.79
C CYS A 67 -2.44 -20.98 19.13
N HIS A 68 -3.42 -21.46 18.35
CA HIS A 68 -4.82 -21.03 18.45
C HIS A 68 -5.72 -21.95 19.28
N GLU A 69 -5.26 -23.14 19.72
CA GLU A 69 -6.09 -24.09 20.47
C GLU A 69 -6.53 -23.55 21.83
N ASP A 70 -5.58 -23.08 22.64
CA ASP A 70 -5.84 -22.57 23.99
C ASP A 70 -5.85 -21.04 24.08
N GLY A 71 -5.29 -20.38 23.07
CA GLY A 71 -5.30 -18.94 22.92
C GLY A 71 -4.26 -18.19 23.76
N GLU A 72 -3.12 -18.82 24.05
CA GLU A 72 -2.03 -18.21 24.82
C GLU A 72 -1.19 -17.24 23.97
N ASP A 73 -0.81 -17.67 22.76
CA ASP A 73 0.04 -16.91 21.83
C ASP A 73 -0.74 -16.27 20.67
N ALA A 74 -2.01 -16.66 20.50
CA ALA A 74 -2.91 -16.17 19.46
C ALA A 74 -4.37 -16.21 19.95
N PRO A 75 -5.35 -15.61 19.25
CA PRO A 75 -6.75 -15.72 19.65
C PRO A 75 -7.25 -17.16 19.64
N LYS A 76 -7.89 -17.60 20.73
CA LYS A 76 -8.46 -18.95 20.84
C LYS A 76 -9.48 -19.20 19.73
N ILE A 77 -9.47 -20.40 19.15
CA ILE A 77 -10.56 -20.83 18.26
C ILE A 77 -11.91 -20.81 19.00
N PRO A 78 -12.99 -20.31 18.38
CA PRO A 78 -14.31 -20.37 18.99
C PRO A 78 -14.80 -21.82 19.11
N ASP A 79 -15.58 -22.14 20.14
CA ASP A 79 -16.12 -23.51 20.36
C ASP A 79 -16.92 -24.05 19.15
N TRP A 80 -17.55 -23.15 18.38
CA TRP A 80 -18.30 -23.50 17.17
C TRP A 80 -17.43 -23.83 15.95
N HIS A 81 -16.11 -23.62 16.03
CA HIS A 81 -15.12 -24.04 15.04
C HIS A 81 -14.41 -25.36 15.39
N ALA A 82 -14.69 -25.97 16.54
CA ALA A 82 -13.92 -27.13 17.03
C ALA A 82 -13.92 -28.35 16.09
N ALA A 83 -14.89 -28.45 15.17
CA ALA A 83 -14.97 -29.52 14.18
C ALA A 83 -14.33 -29.18 12.82
N LEU A 84 -13.83 -27.94 12.64
CA LEU A 84 -13.23 -27.50 11.39
C LEU A 84 -11.73 -27.82 11.42
N THR A 85 -11.25 -28.54 10.41
CA THR A 85 -9.87 -29.05 10.34
C THR A 85 -9.00 -28.34 9.30
N ASP A 86 -9.57 -27.40 8.55
CA ASP A 86 -8.87 -26.66 7.49
C ASP A 86 -9.29 -25.19 7.54
N CYS A 87 -8.51 -24.44 8.32
CA CYS A 87 -8.76 -23.03 8.62
C CYS A 87 -8.69 -22.17 7.35
N ARG A 88 -7.86 -22.56 6.38
CA ARG A 88 -7.55 -21.79 5.18
C ARG A 88 -8.58 -21.93 4.07
N GLN A 89 -9.63 -22.73 4.28
CA GLN A 89 -10.85 -22.67 3.45
C GLN A 89 -11.56 -21.32 3.55
N CYS A 90 -11.43 -20.68 4.71
CA CYS A 90 -12.20 -19.51 5.10
C CYS A 90 -11.27 -18.34 5.45
N HIS A 91 -10.20 -18.58 6.20
CA HIS A 91 -9.24 -17.56 6.60
C HIS A 91 -8.15 -17.40 5.54
N VAL A 92 -8.05 -16.21 4.96
CA VAL A 92 -7.08 -15.91 3.89
C VAL A 92 -5.96 -15.03 4.44
N PRO A 93 -4.69 -15.23 4.04
CA PRO A 93 -3.59 -14.34 4.38
C PRO A 93 -3.86 -12.91 3.93
N TYR A 94 -3.56 -11.97 4.81
CA TYR A 94 -3.60 -10.56 4.44
C TYR A 94 -2.49 -10.24 3.43
N VAL A 95 -2.86 -9.58 2.34
CA VAL A 95 -1.94 -9.12 1.30
C VAL A 95 -2.01 -7.61 1.16
N GLU A 96 -0.92 -6.93 1.51
CA GLU A 96 -0.74 -5.50 1.26
C GLU A 96 -0.52 -5.27 -0.25
N SER A 97 -1.60 -5.23 -1.04
CA SER A 97 -1.47 -4.89 -2.46
C SER A 97 -2.61 -4.02 -2.99
N SER A 98 -2.26 -2.80 -3.40
CA SER A 98 -3.12 -1.90 -4.17
C SER A 98 -3.14 -2.24 -5.67
N ALA A 99 -2.35 -3.23 -6.10
CA ALA A 99 -2.13 -3.56 -7.51
C ALA A 99 -3.14 -4.56 -8.09
N ILE A 100 -3.87 -5.30 -7.24
CA ILE A 100 -4.76 -6.38 -7.70
C ILE A 100 -6.14 -5.87 -8.14
N PHE A 101 -6.57 -4.69 -7.68
CA PHE A 101 -7.89 -4.10 -8.00
C PHE A 101 -7.82 -2.84 -8.87
N LYS A 102 -7.10 -2.87 -10.00
CA LYS A 102 -7.45 -1.96 -11.11
C LYS A 102 -8.70 -2.50 -11.79
N THR A 103 -9.88 -2.07 -11.35
CA THR A 103 -11.14 -2.42 -12.00
C THR A 103 -11.22 -1.76 -13.40
N PRO A 104 -11.43 -2.52 -14.49
CA PRO A 104 -11.68 -1.95 -15.82
C PRO A 104 -13.18 -1.71 -16.09
N TYR A 105 -14.00 -1.49 -15.05
CA TYR A 105 -15.40 -1.08 -15.20
C TYR A 105 -15.62 0.27 -14.54
#